data_AF-A0A2R3ITH4-F1
#
_entry.id   AF-A0A2R3ITH4-F1
#
_cell.length_a   1.000
_cell.length_b   1.000
_cell.length_c   1.000
_cell.angle_alpha   90.00
_cell.angle_beta   90.00
_cell.angle_gamma   90.00
#
_symmetry.space_group_name_H-M   'P 1'
#
loop_
_entity.id
_entity.type
_entity.pdbx_description
1 polymer ?
#
loop_
_entity_poly.entity_id
_entity_poly.type
_entity_poly.pdbx_seq_one_letter_code
_entity_poly.pdbx_strand_id
1 'polypeptide(L)'
;MTWAPVTMRWPAQTTRWLDDLGAAQQLASGELAGTAERLRGLQDLATTNPGPVAGAAKAAITAGRSAMASTLGEVPACLAVTPFLAGVGQGQGNQRFLSAPNLLQQLADKLLQPQRDDQEQYALVLLFLGTRYDQLAATLARFNALLPVPDLQRAECRAASLARLELEKWIMPRTTPGPRWQDLPLDRCTITRAAQQSLSGQLAVLEGYTADSSPMAELGALAQRKQALQASKDNALQALREQLANGVADGTMQARLVGPGNAVELRRQLLQGEAPGHEWVLCAGLALVGSLSGLAFVRELVGLDP
;
A
#
# COMPACT_ATOMS: atom_id res chain seq x y z
N MET A 1 3.95 -13.35 -25.04
CA MET A 1 3.57 -13.86 -23.71
C MET A 1 2.11 -13.55 -23.46
N THR A 2 1.39 -14.50 -22.88
CA THR A 2 -0.05 -14.46 -22.59
C THR A 2 -0.35 -13.69 -21.30
N TRP A 3 -1.59 -13.24 -21.13
CA TRP A 3 -2.05 -12.69 -19.86
C TRP A 3 -2.08 -13.78 -18.78
N ALA A 4 -1.55 -13.48 -17.59
CA ALA A 4 -1.51 -14.41 -16.47
C ALA A 4 -2.49 -13.98 -15.38
N PRO A 5 -3.23 -14.91 -14.73
CA PRO A 5 -4.04 -14.57 -13.58
C PRO A 5 -3.14 -14.10 -12.42
N VAL A 6 -3.56 -13.05 -11.73
CA VAL A 6 -2.79 -12.48 -10.62
C VAL A 6 -2.85 -13.40 -9.41
N THR A 7 -1.70 -13.67 -8.82
CA THR A 7 -1.60 -14.38 -7.54
C THR A 7 -0.91 -13.44 -6.55
N MET A 8 -1.70 -12.81 -5.68
CA MET A 8 -1.16 -11.89 -4.66
C MET A 8 -0.29 -12.67 -3.68
N ARG A 9 1.02 -12.45 -3.71
CA ARG A 9 1.99 -13.15 -2.87
C ARG A 9 3.04 -12.22 -2.30
N TRP A 10 3.64 -12.60 -1.19
CA TRP A 10 4.72 -11.81 -0.60
C TRP A 10 5.93 -11.80 -1.56
N PRO A 11 6.51 -10.62 -1.87
CA PRO A 11 7.65 -10.53 -2.77
C PRO A 11 8.95 -10.93 -2.06
N ALA A 12 9.14 -12.24 -1.87
CA ALA A 12 10.23 -12.83 -1.10
C ALA A 12 11.63 -12.54 -1.69
N GLN A 13 11.79 -12.57 -3.02
CA GLN A 13 13.07 -12.31 -3.67
C GLN A 13 13.46 -10.84 -3.51
N THR A 14 12.51 -9.94 -3.76
CA THR A 14 12.71 -8.50 -3.70
C THR A 14 12.88 -7.99 -2.26
N THR A 15 12.39 -8.75 -1.28
CA THR A 15 12.50 -8.43 0.15
C THR A 15 13.49 -9.30 0.91
N ARG A 16 14.36 -10.06 0.22
CA ARG A 16 15.33 -10.98 0.84
C ARG A 16 16.25 -10.30 1.86
N TRP A 17 16.59 -9.03 1.64
CA TRP A 17 17.40 -8.22 2.56
C TRP A 17 16.74 -8.01 3.94
N LEU A 18 15.42 -8.21 4.06
CA LEU A 18 14.75 -8.21 5.38
C LEU A 18 15.21 -9.37 6.25
N ASP A 19 15.61 -10.49 5.66
CA ASP A 19 16.11 -11.64 6.41
C ASP A 19 17.48 -11.32 7.04
N ASP A 20 18.32 -10.57 6.33
CA ASP A 20 19.60 -10.04 6.83
C ASP A 20 19.40 -9.03 7.98
N LEU A 21 18.32 -8.23 7.92
CA LEU A 21 17.91 -7.37 9.02
C LEU A 21 17.36 -8.14 10.22
N GLY A 22 16.69 -9.27 9.99
CA GLY A 22 16.16 -10.12 11.05
C GLY A 22 17.24 -10.57 12.04
N ALA A 23 18.42 -10.92 11.55
CA ALA A 23 19.56 -11.28 12.41
C ALA A 23 20.05 -10.08 13.26
N ALA A 24 20.18 -8.90 12.67
CA ALA A 24 20.56 -7.69 13.39
C ALA A 24 19.49 -7.25 14.41
N GLN A 25 18.22 -7.48 14.09
CA GLN A 25 17.09 -7.19 14.94
C GLN A 25 16.98 -8.14 16.13
N GLN A 26 17.25 -9.43 15.94
CA GLN A 26 17.35 -10.40 17.04
C GLN A 26 18.46 -9.98 18.02
N LEU A 27 19.63 -9.59 17.53
CA LEU A 27 20.71 -9.05 18.36
C LEU A 27 20.29 -7.78 19.10
N ALA A 28 19.58 -6.86 18.44
CA ALA A 28 19.07 -5.64 19.07
C ALA A 28 18.01 -5.94 20.15
N SER A 29 17.13 -6.93 19.93
CA SER A 29 16.13 -7.35 20.91
C SER A 29 16.75 -8.00 22.15
N GLY A 30 17.80 -8.83 21.95
CA GLY A 30 18.57 -9.42 23.03
C GLY A 30 19.30 -8.37 23.87
N GLU A 31 19.88 -7.36 23.22
CA GLU A 31 20.46 -6.23 23.94
C GLU A 31 19.42 -5.40 24.68
N LEU A 32 18.24 -5.13 24.11
CA LEU A 32 17.19 -4.39 24.82
C LEU A 32 16.77 -5.10 26.12
N ALA A 33 16.65 -6.43 26.08
CA ALA A 33 16.42 -7.23 27.28
C ALA A 33 17.59 -7.10 28.29
N GLY A 34 18.83 -7.25 27.84
CA GLY A 34 20.02 -7.06 28.68
C GLY A 34 20.24 -5.62 29.15
N THR A 35 19.70 -4.62 28.45
CA THR A 35 19.77 -3.21 28.85
C THR A 35 18.79 -2.93 29.98
N ALA A 36 17.59 -3.54 29.95
CA ALA A 36 16.65 -3.46 31.05
C ALA A 36 17.20 -4.10 32.34
N GLU A 37 17.95 -5.21 32.22
CA GLU A 37 18.65 -5.84 33.35
C GLU A 37 19.83 -5.02 33.86
N ARG A 38 20.68 -4.48 32.96
CA ARG A 38 21.78 -3.60 33.33
C ARG A 38 21.31 -2.31 33.99
N LEU A 39 20.22 -1.71 33.52
CA LEU A 39 19.62 -0.53 34.16
C LEU A 39 19.15 -0.84 35.59
N ARG A 40 18.67 -2.05 35.87
CA ARG A 40 18.38 -2.49 37.26
C ARG A 40 19.66 -2.64 38.11
N GLY A 41 20.75 -3.15 37.53
CA GLY A 41 22.02 -3.34 38.23
C GLY A 41 22.87 -2.06 38.40
N LEU A 42 22.61 -1.03 37.59
CA LEU A 42 23.34 0.25 37.59
C LEU A 42 22.72 1.30 38.53
N GLN A 43 21.79 0.91 39.40
CA GLN A 43 21.10 1.80 40.34
C GLN A 43 22.07 2.63 41.21
N ASP A 44 23.34 2.20 41.35
CA ASP A 44 24.35 2.85 42.20
C ASP A 44 25.65 3.35 41.49
N LEU A 45 25.84 3.23 40.17
CA LEU A 45 27.21 3.33 39.55
C LEU A 45 27.34 4.01 38.16
N ALA A 46 26.40 4.84 37.73
CA ALA A 46 26.24 5.25 36.32
C ALA A 46 27.49 5.81 35.57
N THR A 47 27.84 5.15 34.46
CA THR A 47 28.39 5.81 33.25
C THR A 47 27.73 5.21 32.00
N THR A 48 27.41 6.05 31.01
CA THR A 48 26.74 5.64 29.76
C THR A 48 27.78 5.36 28.67
N ASN A 49 28.13 4.08 28.48
CA ASN A 49 28.91 3.65 27.32
C ASN A 49 27.96 3.07 26.25
N PRO A 50 28.11 3.40 24.96
CA PRO A 50 27.28 2.82 23.91
C PRO A 50 27.44 1.30 23.88
N GLY A 51 26.31 0.57 23.77
CA GLY A 51 26.31 -0.89 23.77
C GLY A 51 27.03 -1.51 22.55
N PRO A 52 27.54 -2.75 22.68
CA PRO A 52 28.35 -3.42 21.65
C PRO A 52 27.62 -3.64 20.31
N VAL A 53 26.29 -3.66 20.32
CA VAL A 53 25.46 -3.87 19.10
C VAL A 53 25.31 -2.61 18.25
N ALA A 54 25.67 -1.42 18.76
CA ALA A 54 25.56 -0.18 17.98
C ALA A 54 26.39 -0.22 16.68
N GLY A 55 27.57 -0.85 16.71
CA GLY A 55 28.44 -1.01 15.54
C GLY A 55 27.83 -1.93 14.47
N ALA A 56 27.42 -3.14 14.87
CA ALA A 56 26.79 -4.12 13.96
C ALA A 56 25.45 -3.62 13.40
N ALA A 57 24.63 -2.98 14.25
CA ALA A 57 23.36 -2.40 13.85
C ALA A 57 23.55 -1.27 12.82
N LYS A 58 24.59 -0.44 12.95
CA LYS A 58 24.84 0.66 12.00
C LYS A 58 25.10 0.15 10.58
N ALA A 59 25.88 -0.93 10.43
CA ALA A 59 26.13 -1.56 9.14
C ALA A 59 24.84 -2.15 8.55
N ALA A 60 24.08 -2.90 9.35
CA ALA A 60 22.81 -3.48 8.94
C ALA A 60 21.76 -2.41 8.55
N ILE A 61 21.64 -1.34 9.33
CA ILE A 61 20.75 -0.20 9.03
C ILE A 61 21.15 0.48 7.72
N THR A 62 22.45 0.66 7.48
CA THR A 62 22.95 1.30 6.26
C THR A 62 22.66 0.43 5.04
N ALA A 63 22.96 -0.87 5.12
CA ALA A 63 22.63 -1.84 4.09
C ALA A 63 21.13 -1.96 3.83
N GLY A 64 20.31 -2.00 4.88
CA GLY A 64 18.85 -2.05 4.78
C GLY A 64 18.27 -0.77 4.17
N ARG A 65 18.77 0.41 4.53
CA ARG A 65 18.35 1.67 3.90
C ARG A 65 18.73 1.75 2.43
N SER A 66 19.93 1.33 2.05
CA SER A 66 20.34 1.29 0.65
C SER A 66 19.53 0.26 -0.14
N ALA A 67 19.25 -0.92 0.41
CA ALA A 67 18.43 -1.94 -0.23
C ALA A 67 16.97 -1.49 -0.38
N MET A 68 16.41 -0.83 0.64
CA MET A 68 15.06 -0.24 0.56
C MET A 68 15.01 0.87 -0.49
N ALA A 69 16.05 1.71 -0.56
CA ALA A 69 16.14 2.77 -1.57
C ALA A 69 16.34 2.19 -2.99
N SER A 70 17.10 1.11 -3.18
CA SER A 70 17.25 0.49 -4.50
C SER A 70 15.98 -0.26 -4.94
N THR A 71 15.25 -0.84 -3.99
CA THR A 71 14.07 -1.66 -4.26
C THR A 71 12.79 -0.85 -4.44
N LEU A 72 12.63 0.23 -3.65
CA LEU A 72 11.42 1.06 -3.62
C LEU A 72 11.67 2.51 -4.06
N GLY A 73 12.92 2.91 -4.31
CA GLY A 73 13.26 4.29 -4.67
C GLY A 73 13.10 4.61 -6.14
N GLU A 74 13.09 3.61 -7.03
CA GLU A 74 12.69 3.80 -8.43
C GLU A 74 11.16 3.85 -8.50
N VAL A 75 10.59 5.05 -8.49
CA VAL A 75 9.13 5.24 -8.54
C VAL A 75 8.64 5.04 -9.97
N PRO A 76 7.88 3.97 -10.27
CA PRO A 76 7.35 3.77 -11.61
C PRO A 76 6.29 4.83 -11.94
N ALA A 77 6.20 5.21 -13.21
CA ALA A 77 5.10 6.02 -13.70
C ALA A 77 3.81 5.18 -13.64
N CYS A 78 2.81 5.70 -12.94
CA CYS A 78 1.55 5.00 -12.69
C CYS A 78 0.40 5.64 -13.47
N LEU A 79 -0.30 4.83 -14.26
CA LEU A 79 -1.48 5.23 -15.01
C LEU A 79 -2.63 4.27 -14.69
N ALA A 80 -3.74 4.79 -14.16
CA ALA A 80 -4.97 4.03 -13.99
C ALA A 80 -6.02 4.47 -15.01
N VAL A 81 -6.68 3.51 -15.65
CA VAL A 81 -7.79 3.74 -16.58
C VAL A 81 -9.03 3.05 -16.02
N THR A 82 -10.10 3.79 -15.82
CA THR A 82 -11.33 3.28 -15.22
C THR A 82 -12.54 3.71 -16.04
N PRO A 83 -13.67 2.98 -16.01
CA PRO A 83 -14.86 3.32 -16.79
C PRO A 83 -15.51 4.61 -16.30
N PHE A 84 -15.14 5.10 -15.11
CA PHE A 84 -15.73 6.29 -14.51
C PHE A 84 -14.97 7.58 -14.83
N LEU A 85 -13.84 7.47 -15.53
CA LEU A 85 -13.12 8.64 -16.03
C LEU A 85 -13.90 9.29 -17.19
N ALA A 86 -13.90 10.62 -17.21
CA ALA A 86 -14.54 11.40 -18.25
C ALA A 86 -13.91 11.08 -19.62
N GLY A 87 -14.74 10.77 -20.62
CA GLY A 87 -14.30 10.45 -21.98
C GLY A 87 -13.71 9.05 -22.17
N VAL A 88 -13.63 8.22 -21.12
CA VAL A 88 -13.10 6.85 -21.20
C VAL A 88 -14.24 5.83 -21.27
N GLY A 89 -15.15 5.86 -20.29
CA GLY A 89 -16.25 4.90 -20.23
C GLY A 89 -17.36 5.20 -21.25
N GLN A 90 -17.89 4.13 -21.83
CA GLN A 90 -19.06 4.13 -22.70
C GLN A 90 -20.34 4.04 -21.87
N GLY A 91 -21.48 4.41 -22.46
CA GLY A 91 -22.78 4.40 -21.78
C GLY A 91 -23.31 5.78 -21.42
N GLN A 92 -24.47 5.80 -20.77
CA GLN A 92 -25.25 7.02 -20.49
C GLN A 92 -25.38 7.25 -18.98
N GLY A 93 -25.35 8.53 -18.59
CA GLY A 93 -25.51 8.93 -17.18
C GLY A 93 -24.49 8.25 -16.25
N ASN A 94 -25.01 7.62 -15.20
CA ASN A 94 -24.23 6.95 -14.15
C ASN A 94 -23.76 5.55 -14.54
N GLN A 95 -24.40 4.91 -15.52
CA GLN A 95 -24.10 3.54 -15.94
C GLN A 95 -23.04 3.58 -17.05
N ARG A 96 -21.78 3.71 -16.61
CA ARG A 96 -20.61 3.66 -17.48
C ARG A 96 -20.00 2.26 -17.49
N PHE A 97 -19.52 1.85 -18.66
CA PHE A 97 -18.86 0.57 -18.86
C PHE A 97 -17.64 0.71 -19.77
N LEU A 98 -16.72 -0.24 -19.67
CA LEU A 98 -15.49 -0.27 -20.46
C LEU A 98 -15.08 -1.72 -20.58
N SER A 99 -15.24 -2.29 -21.77
CA SER A 99 -14.90 -3.70 -21.99
C SER A 99 -13.38 -3.91 -22.02
N ALA A 100 -12.92 -5.12 -21.74
CA ALA A 100 -11.47 -5.42 -21.68
C ALA A 100 -10.69 -5.02 -22.96
N PRO A 101 -11.17 -5.28 -24.19
CA PRO A 101 -10.46 -4.82 -25.40
C PRO A 101 -10.37 -3.29 -25.51
N ASN A 102 -11.44 -2.59 -25.12
CA ASN A 102 -11.48 -1.12 -25.16
C ASN A 102 -10.58 -0.51 -24.09
N LEU A 103 -10.52 -1.11 -22.90
CA LEU A 103 -9.58 -0.74 -21.84
C LEU A 103 -8.13 -0.89 -22.32
N LEU A 104 -7.81 -2.00 -22.98
CA LEU A 104 -6.46 -2.22 -23.51
C LEU A 104 -6.08 -1.19 -24.55
N GLN A 105 -6.99 -0.88 -25.47
CA GLN A 105 -6.77 0.18 -26.44
C GLN A 105 -6.50 1.53 -25.76
N GLN A 106 -7.30 1.90 -24.75
CA GLN A 106 -7.12 3.13 -23.99
C GLN A 106 -5.78 3.18 -23.23
N LEU A 107 -5.38 2.08 -22.59
CA LEU A 107 -4.07 1.98 -21.92
C LEU A 107 -2.94 2.10 -22.93
N ALA A 108 -3.04 1.38 -24.06
CA ALA A 108 -2.02 1.36 -25.09
C ALA A 108 -1.84 2.72 -25.76
N ASP A 109 -2.93 3.46 -26.00
CA ASP A 109 -2.86 4.81 -26.55
C ASP A 109 -2.33 5.83 -25.53
N LYS A 110 -2.57 5.60 -24.22
CA LYS A 110 -1.97 6.42 -23.16
C LYS A 110 -0.46 6.23 -23.00
N LEU A 111 0.07 5.05 -23.35
CA LEU A 111 1.53 4.83 -23.36
C LEU A 111 2.26 5.72 -24.35
N LEU A 112 1.59 6.19 -25.42
CA LEU A 112 2.18 7.12 -26.41
C LEU A 112 2.31 8.56 -25.91
N GLN A 113 1.69 8.90 -24.78
CA GLN A 113 1.87 10.22 -24.19
C GLN A 113 3.32 10.37 -23.71
N PRO A 114 3.93 11.57 -23.82
CA PRO A 114 5.33 11.76 -23.50
C PRO A 114 5.65 11.26 -22.08
N GLN A 115 6.45 10.20 -22.02
CA GLN A 115 6.97 9.64 -20.78
C GLN A 115 8.12 10.52 -20.29
N ARG A 116 8.45 10.43 -19.01
CA ARG A 116 9.48 11.27 -18.37
C ARG A 116 10.88 11.04 -18.93
N ASP A 117 11.15 9.85 -19.46
CA ASP A 117 12.45 9.43 -19.98
C ASP A 117 12.29 8.55 -21.23
N ASP A 118 13.18 8.71 -22.21
CA ASP A 118 13.17 8.01 -23.52
C ASP A 118 14.05 6.73 -23.51
N GLN A 119 14.31 6.19 -22.32
CA GLN A 119 15.11 4.97 -22.13
C GLN A 119 14.29 3.70 -22.40
N GLU A 120 14.97 2.56 -22.57
CA GLU A 120 14.31 1.25 -22.64
C GLU A 120 13.50 0.98 -21.36
N GLN A 121 12.19 0.92 -21.51
CA GLN A 121 11.25 0.76 -20.41
C GLN A 121 10.54 -0.58 -20.49
N TYR A 122 10.03 -0.99 -19.34
CA TYR A 122 9.09 -2.08 -19.18
C TYR A 122 7.76 -1.50 -18.70
N ALA A 123 6.65 -2.10 -19.11
CA ALA A 123 5.33 -1.78 -18.57
C ALA A 123 4.69 -3.03 -17.98
N LEU A 124 4.35 -2.95 -16.69
CA LEU A 124 3.53 -3.93 -16.01
C LEU A 124 2.07 -3.46 -16.08
N VAL A 125 1.24 -4.20 -16.81
CA VAL A 125 -0.18 -3.91 -16.99
C VAL A 125 -1.02 -4.90 -16.20
N LEU A 126 -1.97 -4.38 -15.43
CA LEU A 126 -2.95 -5.12 -14.67
C LEU A 126 -4.35 -4.78 -15.17
N LEU A 127 -5.17 -5.80 -15.39
CA LEU A 127 -6.59 -5.68 -15.72
C LEU A 127 -7.42 -6.22 -14.57
N PHE A 128 -8.43 -5.45 -14.18
CA PHE A 128 -9.47 -5.83 -13.24
C PHE A 128 -10.74 -6.08 -14.04
N LEU A 129 -11.19 -7.32 -14.07
CA LEU A 129 -12.26 -7.81 -14.92
C LEU A 129 -13.54 -8.01 -14.11
N GLY A 130 -14.66 -7.55 -14.65
CA GLY A 130 -15.96 -7.70 -14.02
C GLY A 130 -17.09 -7.76 -15.06
N THR A 131 -18.14 -8.48 -14.71
CA THR A 131 -19.42 -8.46 -15.45
C THR A 131 -20.48 -7.65 -14.71
N ARG A 132 -20.26 -7.38 -13.41
CA ARG A 132 -21.15 -6.61 -12.53
C ARG A 132 -20.35 -5.62 -11.69
N TYR A 133 -21.02 -4.56 -11.22
CA TYR A 133 -20.38 -3.53 -10.40
C TYR A 133 -19.91 -4.04 -9.02
N ASP A 134 -20.63 -4.96 -8.40
CA ASP A 134 -20.25 -5.53 -7.11
C ASP A 134 -19.01 -6.42 -7.23
N GLN A 135 -18.93 -7.20 -8.32
CA GLN A 135 -17.75 -8.01 -8.64
C GLN A 135 -16.54 -7.10 -8.87
N LEU A 136 -16.67 -6.07 -9.70
CA LEU A 136 -15.59 -5.12 -9.96
C LEU A 136 -15.13 -4.41 -8.68
N ALA A 137 -16.07 -3.96 -7.84
CA ALA A 137 -15.76 -3.33 -6.56
C ALA A 137 -15.00 -4.28 -5.63
N ALA A 138 -15.45 -5.53 -5.48
CA ALA A 138 -14.77 -6.51 -4.64
C ALA A 138 -13.35 -6.82 -5.14
N THR A 139 -13.17 -6.91 -6.46
CA THR A 139 -11.86 -7.12 -7.07
C THR A 139 -10.94 -5.92 -6.83
N LEU A 140 -11.41 -4.69 -7.06
CA LEU A 140 -10.61 -3.49 -6.77
C LEU A 140 -10.27 -3.35 -5.28
N ALA A 141 -11.19 -3.69 -4.37
CA ALA A 141 -10.95 -3.64 -2.93
C ALA A 141 -9.81 -4.58 -2.49
N ARG A 142 -9.76 -5.80 -3.04
CA ARG A 142 -8.65 -6.75 -2.77
C ARG A 142 -7.30 -6.17 -3.19
N PHE A 143 -7.24 -5.51 -4.35
CA PHE A 143 -6.01 -4.87 -4.82
C PHE A 143 -5.64 -3.63 -3.99
N ASN A 144 -6.60 -2.73 -3.76
CA ASN A 144 -6.39 -1.46 -3.04
C ASN A 144 -6.03 -1.65 -1.57
N ALA A 145 -6.36 -2.79 -0.97
CA ALA A 145 -5.91 -3.16 0.37
C ALA A 145 -4.38 -3.34 0.44
N LEU A 146 -3.74 -3.76 -0.66
CA LEU A 146 -2.30 -3.99 -0.74
C LEU A 146 -1.57 -2.79 -1.35
N LEU A 147 -2.09 -2.26 -2.46
CA LEU A 147 -1.49 -1.16 -3.21
C LEU A 147 -2.57 -0.09 -3.49
N PRO A 148 -2.75 0.88 -2.58
CA PRO A 148 -3.80 1.89 -2.72
C PRO A 148 -3.46 2.87 -3.86
N VAL A 149 -4.13 2.71 -5.00
CA VAL A 149 -4.05 3.68 -6.12
C VAL A 149 -5.28 4.60 -6.06
N PRO A 150 -5.11 5.93 -5.93
CA PRO A 150 -6.25 6.84 -5.72
C PRO A 150 -7.36 6.72 -6.76
N ASP A 151 -7.02 6.56 -8.04
CA ASP A 151 -8.02 6.43 -9.11
C ASP A 151 -8.74 5.07 -9.08
N LEU A 152 -8.07 4.00 -8.66
CA LEU A 152 -8.70 2.70 -8.44
C LEU A 152 -9.58 2.70 -7.19
N GLN A 153 -9.20 3.41 -6.12
CA GLN A 153 -10.04 3.59 -4.92
C GLN A 153 -11.31 4.39 -5.24
N ARG A 154 -11.19 5.44 -6.07
CA ARG A 154 -12.37 6.17 -6.56
C ARG A 154 -13.27 5.25 -7.38
N ALA A 155 -12.68 4.42 -8.25
CA ALA A 155 -13.44 3.46 -9.05
C ALA A 155 -14.11 2.38 -8.21
N GLU A 156 -13.44 1.87 -7.17
CA GLU A 156 -13.98 0.94 -6.19
C GLU A 156 -15.21 1.55 -5.48
N CYS A 157 -15.04 2.72 -4.86
CA CYS A 157 -16.12 3.43 -4.18
C CYS A 157 -17.30 3.70 -5.13
N ARG A 158 -17.01 4.07 -6.38
CA ARG A 158 -18.04 4.33 -7.39
C ARG A 158 -18.77 3.05 -7.79
N ALA A 159 -18.05 1.97 -8.06
CA ALA A 159 -18.64 0.68 -8.40
C ALA A 159 -19.49 0.13 -7.24
N ALA A 160 -19.00 0.20 -6.00
CA ALA A 160 -19.76 -0.20 -4.81
C ALA A 160 -21.05 0.61 -4.64
N SER A 161 -20.98 1.93 -4.86
CA SER A 161 -22.16 2.81 -4.81
C SER A 161 -23.18 2.46 -5.90
N LEU A 162 -22.74 2.20 -7.13
CA LEU A 162 -23.62 1.79 -8.23
C LEU A 162 -24.25 0.42 -7.97
N ALA A 163 -23.48 -0.55 -7.48
CA ALA A 163 -24.00 -1.85 -7.09
C ALA A 163 -25.09 -1.73 -6.03
N ARG A 164 -24.88 -0.86 -5.03
CA ARG A 164 -25.89 -0.56 -4.01
C ARG A 164 -27.13 0.08 -4.61
N LEU A 165 -26.97 1.08 -5.49
CA LEU A 165 -28.10 1.75 -6.14
C LEU A 165 -28.95 0.82 -7.01
N GLU A 166 -28.34 -0.18 -7.66
CA GLU A 166 -29.10 -1.19 -8.42
C GLU A 166 -29.97 -2.06 -7.49
N LEU A 167 -29.48 -2.38 -6.29
CA LEU A 167 -30.26 -3.12 -5.27
C LEU A 167 -31.35 -2.25 -4.63
N GLU A 168 -31.04 -0.99 -4.34
CA GLU A 168 -31.93 -0.05 -3.66
C GLU A 168 -32.94 0.65 -4.59
N LYS A 169 -32.88 0.43 -5.91
CA LYS A 169 -33.71 1.13 -6.91
C LYS A 169 -35.21 1.06 -6.63
N TRP A 170 -35.65 -0.03 -6.01
CA TRP A 170 -37.05 -0.29 -5.67
C TRP A 170 -37.42 0.14 -4.25
N ILE A 171 -36.45 0.60 -3.46
CA ILE A 171 -36.65 1.09 -2.12
C ILE A 171 -36.91 2.59 -2.23
N MET A 172 -38.15 3.01 -2.01
CA MET A 172 -38.44 4.43 -1.84
C MET A 172 -37.83 4.88 -0.50
N PRO A 173 -36.78 5.71 -0.51
CA PRO A 173 -36.18 6.16 0.74
C PRO A 173 -37.21 7.02 1.45
N ARG A 174 -37.57 6.65 2.68
CA ARG A 174 -38.36 7.53 3.54
C ARG A 174 -37.47 8.71 3.90
N THR A 175 -37.70 9.86 3.28
CA THR A 175 -37.01 11.09 3.64
C THR A 175 -37.46 11.51 5.02
N THR A 176 -36.55 11.51 5.99
CA THR A 176 -36.81 12.20 7.26
C THR A 176 -36.72 13.69 6.97
N PRO A 177 -37.75 14.49 7.30
CA PRO A 177 -37.74 15.91 7.01
C PRO A 177 -36.66 16.64 7.81
N GLY A 178 -35.93 17.53 7.13
CA GLY A 178 -35.13 18.59 7.75
C GLY A 178 -33.68 18.24 8.13
N PRO A 179 -32.91 19.26 8.55
CA PRO A 179 -31.58 19.07 9.11
C PRO A 179 -31.69 18.21 10.38
N ARG A 180 -30.88 17.15 10.44
CA ARG A 180 -30.80 16.30 11.64
C ARG A 180 -29.93 16.99 12.68
N TRP A 181 -30.29 16.86 13.95
CA TRP A 181 -29.34 17.03 15.04
C TRP A 181 -28.18 16.06 14.78
N GLN A 182 -26.97 16.61 14.72
CA GLN A 182 -25.74 15.84 14.57
C GLN A 182 -24.81 16.26 15.69
N ASP A 183 -24.04 15.32 16.19
CA ASP A 183 -22.96 15.63 17.12
C ASP A 183 -21.94 16.50 16.39
N LEU A 184 -21.64 17.67 16.97
CA LEU A 184 -20.55 18.51 16.49
C LEU A 184 -19.25 17.97 17.11
N PRO A 185 -18.33 17.36 16.32
CA PRO A 185 -17.06 16.89 16.86
C PRO A 185 -16.18 18.10 17.21
N LEU A 186 -16.30 18.56 18.45
CA LEU A 186 -15.58 19.73 18.95
C LEU A 186 -14.07 19.54 18.83
N ASP A 187 -13.53 18.32 18.94
CA ASP A 187 -12.11 18.02 18.70
C ASP A 187 -11.61 18.42 17.29
N ARG A 188 -12.52 18.50 16.31
CA ARG A 188 -12.19 18.87 14.93
C ARG A 188 -12.36 20.34 14.64
N CYS A 189 -13.12 21.07 15.46
CA CYS A 189 -13.25 22.51 15.30
C CYS A 189 -11.89 23.19 15.58
N THR A 190 -11.57 24.20 14.79
CA THR A 190 -10.22 24.82 14.79
C THR A 190 -9.83 25.40 16.14
N ILE A 191 -10.78 26.08 16.81
CA ILE A 191 -10.56 26.74 18.10
C ILE A 191 -10.31 25.74 19.23
N THR A 192 -11.11 24.69 19.29
CA THR A 192 -11.07 23.63 20.31
C THR A 192 -9.89 22.69 20.07
N ARG A 193 -9.49 22.44 18.82
CA ARG A 193 -8.23 21.74 18.52
C ARG A 193 -7.03 22.53 19.02
N ALA A 194 -6.97 23.83 18.75
CA ALA A 194 -5.88 24.69 19.22
C ALA A 194 -5.85 24.76 20.75
N ALA A 195 -7.02 24.90 21.39
CA ALA A 195 -7.16 24.85 22.85
C ALA A 195 -6.72 23.49 23.42
N GLN A 196 -7.15 22.38 22.82
CA GLN A 196 -6.75 21.04 23.23
C GLN A 196 -5.24 20.84 23.13
N GLN A 197 -4.60 21.29 22.05
CA GLN A 197 -3.13 21.21 21.90
C GLN A 197 -2.41 22.02 22.99
N SER A 198 -2.88 23.24 23.28
CA SER A 198 -2.30 24.08 24.34
C SER A 198 -2.50 23.46 25.74
N LEU A 199 -3.72 23.01 26.05
CA LEU A 199 -4.05 22.40 27.34
C LEU A 199 -3.33 21.06 27.53
N SER A 200 -3.21 20.24 26.48
CA SER A 200 -2.44 18.98 26.54
C SER A 200 -0.97 19.25 26.82
N GLY A 201 -0.40 20.34 26.28
CA GLY A 201 0.96 20.77 26.60
C GLY A 201 1.10 21.19 28.07
N GLN A 202 0.14 21.93 28.62
CA GLN A 202 0.14 22.32 30.04
C GLN A 202 -0.04 21.11 30.96
N LEU A 203 -0.93 20.18 30.60
CA LEU A 203 -1.12 18.93 31.33
C LEU A 203 0.14 18.08 31.30
N ALA A 204 0.83 17.95 30.16
CA ALA A 204 2.09 17.21 30.09
C ALA A 204 3.19 17.82 30.99
N VAL A 205 3.25 19.15 31.09
CA VAL A 205 4.16 19.85 32.01
C VAL A 205 3.81 19.54 33.47
N LEU A 206 2.51 19.59 33.82
CA LEU A 206 2.03 19.25 35.16
C LEU A 206 2.23 17.77 35.50
N GLU A 207 1.98 16.87 34.55
CA GLU A 207 2.25 15.44 34.66
C GLU A 207 3.73 15.19 34.93
N GLY A 208 4.63 15.95 34.28
CA GLY A 208 6.06 15.93 34.54
C GLY A 208 6.45 16.38 35.95
N TYR A 209 5.68 17.27 36.58
CA TYR A 209 5.89 17.65 38.00
C TYR A 209 5.30 16.64 38.98
N THR A 210 4.26 15.90 38.60
CA THR A 210 3.66 14.84 39.44
C THR A 210 4.34 13.49 39.29
N ALA A 211 5.21 13.33 38.31
CA ALA A 211 6.05 12.16 38.15
C ALA A 211 7.17 12.18 39.21
N ASP A 212 6.83 11.83 40.46
CA ASP A 212 7.78 11.37 41.49
C ASP A 212 8.37 10.01 41.08
N SER A 213 8.88 9.92 39.85
CA SER A 213 9.44 8.73 39.28
C SER A 213 10.96 8.92 39.17
N SER A 214 11.73 7.95 39.65
CA SER A 214 13.17 8.03 39.53
C SER A 214 13.55 8.04 38.04
N PRO A 215 14.58 8.79 37.61
CA PRO A 215 15.05 8.76 36.22
C PRO A 215 15.31 7.35 35.67
N MET A 216 15.65 6.40 36.56
CA MET A 216 15.81 4.99 36.23
C MET A 216 14.48 4.29 35.88
N ALA A 217 13.40 4.61 36.60
CA ALA A 217 12.06 4.09 36.30
C ALA A 217 11.57 4.59 34.93
N GLU A 218 11.85 5.84 34.57
CA GLU A 218 11.52 6.41 33.25
C GLU A 218 12.30 5.74 32.11
N LEU A 219 13.60 5.50 32.31
CA LEU A 219 14.44 4.78 31.33
C LEU A 219 13.98 3.33 31.16
N GLY A 220 13.59 2.66 32.25
CA GLY A 220 12.99 1.34 32.22
C GLY A 220 11.67 1.31 31.45
N ALA A 221 10.77 2.26 31.71
CA ALA A 221 9.50 2.42 30.99
C ALA A 221 9.71 2.73 29.49
N LEU A 222 10.71 3.54 29.16
CA LEU A 222 11.09 3.83 27.78
C LEU A 222 11.64 2.59 27.06
N ALA A 223 12.48 1.78 27.74
CA ALA A 223 12.96 0.51 27.20
C ALA A 223 11.80 -0.46 26.93
N GLN A 224 10.85 -0.57 27.86
CA GLN A 224 9.64 -1.38 27.67
C GLN A 224 8.78 -0.90 26.50
N ARG A 225 8.57 0.43 26.37
CA ARG A 225 7.83 1.01 25.23
C ARG A 225 8.53 0.71 23.90
N LYS A 226 9.86 0.77 23.85
CA LYS A 226 10.64 0.39 22.65
C LYS A 226 10.47 -1.08 22.30
N GLN A 227 10.51 -1.96 23.30
CA GLN A 227 10.30 -3.40 23.10
C GLN A 227 8.88 -3.70 22.60
N ALA A 228 7.86 -3.09 23.19
CA ALA A 228 6.47 -3.24 22.75
C ALA A 228 6.25 -2.71 21.32
N LEU A 229 6.87 -1.58 20.97
CA LEU A 229 6.83 -1.04 19.60
C LEU A 229 7.54 -1.94 18.60
N GLN A 230 8.64 -2.60 18.99
CA GLN A 230 9.33 -3.54 18.11
C GLN A 230 8.46 -4.77 17.87
N ALA A 231 7.94 -5.38 18.95
CA ALA A 231 7.06 -6.55 18.87
C ALA A 231 5.80 -6.27 18.03
N SER A 232 5.21 -5.08 18.13
CA SER A 232 4.03 -4.73 17.33
C SER A 232 4.34 -4.60 15.83
N LYS A 233 5.51 -4.05 15.48
CA LYS A 233 5.96 -3.99 14.08
C LYS A 233 6.26 -5.37 13.51
N ASP A 234 6.85 -6.24 14.31
CA ASP A 234 7.19 -7.61 13.91
C ASP A 234 5.93 -8.43 13.66
N ASN A 235 4.96 -8.33 14.57
CA ASN A 235 3.65 -8.95 14.40
C ASN A 235 2.92 -8.43 13.17
N ALA A 236 3.01 -7.13 12.86
CA ALA A 236 2.39 -6.55 11.67
C ALA A 236 3.04 -7.07 10.38
N LEU A 237 4.37 -7.16 10.33
CA LEU A 237 5.10 -7.73 9.18
C LEU A 237 4.79 -9.23 9.01
N GLN A 238 4.73 -9.98 10.11
CA GLN A 238 4.36 -11.39 10.06
C GLN A 238 2.92 -11.59 9.59
N ALA A 239 1.98 -10.80 10.08
CA ALA A 239 0.58 -10.84 9.64
C ALA A 239 0.45 -10.55 8.13
N LEU A 240 1.23 -9.60 7.59
CA LEU A 240 1.28 -9.33 6.15
C LEU A 240 1.84 -10.51 5.34
N ARG A 241 2.91 -11.15 5.83
CA ARG A 241 3.49 -12.35 5.21
C ARG A 241 2.48 -13.50 5.20
N GLU A 242 1.80 -13.74 6.31
CA GLU A 242 0.78 -14.79 6.45
C GLU A 242 -0.43 -14.56 5.55
N GLN A 243 -0.92 -13.32 5.46
CA GLN A 243 -2.01 -12.94 4.55
C GLN A 243 -1.68 -13.23 3.08
N LEU A 244 -0.40 -13.10 2.71
CA LEU A 244 0.08 -13.29 1.33
C LEU A 244 0.75 -14.65 1.09
N ALA A 245 0.80 -15.55 2.08
CA ALA A 245 1.47 -16.85 1.97
C ALA A 245 0.68 -17.84 1.09
N ASN A 246 -0.65 -17.74 1.11
CA ASN A 246 -1.57 -18.63 0.39
C ASN A 246 -2.32 -17.88 -0.72
N GLY A 247 -1.59 -17.09 -1.52
CA GLY A 247 -2.18 -16.39 -2.67
C GLY A 247 -2.89 -17.37 -3.61
N VAL A 248 -4.18 -17.15 -3.86
CA VAL A 248 -4.95 -17.92 -4.85
C VAL A 248 -4.99 -17.11 -6.14
N ALA A 249 -4.80 -17.80 -7.27
CA ALA A 249 -4.92 -17.18 -8.59
C ALA A 249 -6.32 -16.59 -8.78
N ASP A 250 -6.40 -15.28 -8.97
CA ASP A 250 -7.65 -14.55 -9.14
C ASP A 250 -7.94 -14.37 -10.63
N GLY A 251 -8.91 -15.13 -11.16
CA GLY A 251 -9.32 -15.03 -12.56
C GLY A 251 -9.93 -13.67 -12.94
N THR A 252 -10.32 -12.85 -11.96
CA THR A 252 -10.82 -11.49 -12.19
C THR A 252 -9.70 -10.44 -12.26
N MET A 253 -8.45 -10.84 -12.01
CA MET A 253 -7.28 -9.98 -12.15
C MET A 253 -6.29 -10.61 -13.12
N GLN A 254 -5.85 -9.88 -14.13
CA GLN A 254 -4.85 -10.38 -15.05
C GLN A 254 -3.66 -9.43 -15.14
N ALA A 255 -2.46 -9.97 -15.11
CA ALA A 255 -1.21 -9.24 -15.24
C ALA A 255 -0.49 -9.60 -16.52
N ARG A 256 0.24 -8.63 -17.05
CA ARG A 256 1.17 -8.83 -18.14
C ARG A 256 2.33 -7.84 -18.04
N LEU A 257 3.54 -8.36 -18.21
CA LEU A 257 4.74 -7.55 -18.42
C LEU A 257 4.98 -7.40 -19.93
N VAL A 258 5.25 -6.19 -20.38
CA VAL A 258 5.72 -5.87 -21.73
C VAL A 258 7.02 -5.07 -21.65
N GLY A 259 7.86 -5.17 -22.68
CA GLY A 259 9.21 -4.62 -22.72
C GLY A 259 10.29 -5.68 -22.96
N PRO A 260 11.55 -5.26 -23.12
CA PRO A 260 11.99 -3.87 -23.18
C PRO A 260 11.51 -3.17 -24.46
N GLY A 261 11.39 -1.84 -24.43
CA GLY A 261 11.15 -1.02 -25.62
C GLY A 261 10.75 0.42 -25.32
N ASN A 262 10.61 1.23 -26.38
CA ASN A 262 10.06 2.58 -26.30
C ASN A 262 8.52 2.58 -26.24
N ALA A 263 7.89 3.74 -26.04
CA ALA A 263 6.43 3.87 -25.96
C ALA A 263 5.65 3.20 -27.11
N VAL A 264 6.17 3.29 -28.34
CA VAL A 264 5.52 2.70 -29.53
C VAL A 264 5.64 1.18 -29.51
N GLU A 265 6.82 0.67 -29.14
CA GLU A 265 7.06 -0.77 -29.00
C GLU A 265 6.24 -1.37 -27.87
N LEU A 266 6.17 -0.71 -26.72
CA LEU A 266 5.34 -1.13 -25.58
C LEU A 266 3.86 -1.16 -25.97
N ARG A 267 3.36 -0.13 -26.67
CA ARG A 267 2.00 -0.13 -27.23
C ARG A 267 1.76 -1.34 -28.13
N ARG A 268 2.66 -1.58 -29.08
CA ARG A 268 2.55 -2.71 -30.03
C ARG A 268 2.54 -4.04 -29.29
N GLN A 269 3.47 -4.23 -28.35
CA GLN A 269 3.58 -5.45 -27.56
C GLN A 269 2.34 -5.66 -26.67
N LEU A 270 1.78 -4.60 -26.09
CA LEU A 270 0.58 -4.67 -25.26
C LEU A 270 -0.65 -5.15 -26.05
N LEU A 271 -0.81 -4.67 -27.29
CA LEU A 271 -1.93 -5.04 -28.16
C LEU A 271 -1.75 -6.40 -28.86
N GLN A 272 -0.57 -7.02 -28.77
CA GLN A 272 -0.31 -8.35 -29.32
C GLN A 272 -0.75 -9.46 -28.36
N GLY A 273 -1.33 -10.55 -28.85
CA GLY A 273 -1.66 -11.74 -28.07
C GLY A 273 -3.14 -11.85 -27.68
N GLU A 274 -3.53 -12.99 -27.10
CA GLU A 274 -4.90 -13.26 -26.67
C GLU A 274 -5.20 -12.55 -25.35
N ALA A 275 -6.01 -11.50 -25.42
CA ALA A 275 -6.49 -10.75 -24.26
C ALA A 275 -7.93 -11.14 -23.90
N PRO A 276 -8.39 -10.85 -22.66
CA PRO A 276 -9.79 -11.00 -22.28
C PRO A 276 -10.70 -10.25 -23.26
N GLY A 277 -11.79 -10.90 -23.67
CA GLY A 277 -12.67 -10.39 -24.71
C GLY A 277 -13.77 -9.48 -24.18
N HIS A 278 -14.78 -9.26 -25.02
CA HIS A 278 -15.93 -8.40 -24.71
C HIS A 278 -16.91 -9.02 -23.68
N GLU A 279 -16.70 -10.27 -23.28
CA GLU A 279 -17.46 -10.90 -22.18
C GLU A 279 -17.27 -10.15 -20.85
N TRP A 280 -16.13 -9.47 -20.68
CA TRP A 280 -15.88 -8.59 -19.54
C TRP A 280 -16.26 -7.16 -19.91
N VAL A 281 -17.47 -6.74 -19.51
CA VAL A 281 -18.08 -5.46 -19.88
C VAL A 281 -17.66 -4.32 -18.93
N LEU A 282 -17.29 -4.65 -17.69
CA LEU A 282 -16.92 -3.71 -16.64
C LEU A 282 -15.48 -3.94 -16.19
N CYS A 283 -14.54 -3.26 -16.84
CA CYS A 283 -13.12 -3.40 -16.56
C CYS A 283 -12.47 -2.08 -16.13
N ALA A 284 -11.47 -2.19 -15.27
CA ALA A 284 -10.51 -1.13 -14.96
C ALA A 284 -9.09 -1.66 -15.17
N GLY A 285 -8.12 -0.80 -15.36
CA GLY A 285 -6.74 -1.21 -15.58
C GLY A 285 -5.72 -0.26 -14.98
N LEU A 286 -4.54 -0.80 -14.73
CA LEU A 286 -3.38 -0.10 -14.18
C LEU A 286 -2.18 -0.42 -15.06
N ALA A 287 -1.42 0.59 -15.48
CA ALA A 287 -0.12 0.43 -16.11
C ALA A 287 0.94 1.10 -15.24
N LEU A 288 1.98 0.33 -14.90
CA LEU A 288 3.17 0.81 -14.22
C LEU A 288 4.33 0.75 -15.21
N VAL A 289 4.93 1.90 -15.53
CA VAL A 289 6.02 2.01 -16.52
C VAL A 289 7.30 2.41 -15.80
N GLY A 290 8.39 1.71 -16.09
CA GLY A 290 9.69 1.99 -15.48
C GLY A 290 10.76 0.99 -15.90
N SER A 291 11.88 1.02 -15.18
CA SER A 291 12.92 0.00 -15.26
C SER A 291 12.40 -1.37 -14.79
N LEU A 292 13.06 -2.44 -15.23
CA LEU A 292 12.73 -3.79 -14.75
C LEU A 292 12.96 -3.94 -13.23
N SER A 293 13.99 -3.28 -12.69
CA SER A 293 14.30 -3.23 -11.26
C SER A 293 13.23 -2.52 -10.46
N GLY A 294 12.78 -1.34 -10.89
CA GLY A 294 11.73 -0.58 -10.20
C GLY A 294 10.37 -1.27 -10.22
N LEU A 295 10.11 -2.12 -11.22
CA LEU A 295 8.89 -2.93 -11.28
C LEU A 295 8.99 -4.27 -10.55
N ALA A 296 10.19 -4.69 -10.10
CA ALA A 296 10.42 -6.03 -9.56
C ALA A 296 9.51 -6.35 -8.36
N PHE A 297 9.34 -5.40 -7.44
CA PHE A 297 8.50 -5.58 -6.26
C PHE A 297 7.04 -5.86 -6.63
N VAL A 298 6.45 -5.01 -7.48
CA VAL A 298 5.05 -5.16 -7.87
C VAL A 298 4.86 -6.38 -8.78
N ARG A 299 5.83 -6.67 -9.65
CA ARG A 299 5.83 -7.85 -10.51
C ARG A 299 5.78 -9.14 -9.68
N GLU A 300 6.62 -9.24 -8.67
CA GLU A 300 6.65 -10.41 -7.79
C GLU A 300 5.38 -10.49 -6.92
N LEU A 301 4.89 -9.36 -6.43
CA LEU A 301 3.65 -9.23 -5.66
C LEU A 301 2.45 -9.80 -6.42
N VAL A 302 2.34 -9.53 -7.72
CA VAL A 302 1.22 -10.00 -8.56
C VAL A 302 1.40 -11.42 -9.09
N GLY A 303 2.49 -12.11 -8.73
CA GLY A 303 2.72 -13.50 -9.12
C GLY A 303 3.41 -13.70 -10.47
N LEU A 304 3.94 -12.64 -11.08
CA LEU A 304 4.77 -12.77 -12.27
C LEU A 304 6.20 -13.10 -11.81
N ASP A 305 6.62 -14.35 -11.98
CA ASP A 305 8.00 -14.76 -11.72
C ASP A 305 9.00 -14.02 -12.65
N PRO A 306 10.24 -13.79 -12.20
CA PRO A 306 11.34 -13.37 -13.08
C PRO A 306 11.61 -14.36 -14.22
#